data_AF-A0A9W8BZ66-F1
#
_entry.id   AF-A0A9W8BZ66-F1
#
_cell.length_a   1.000
_cell.length_b   1.000
_cell.length_c   1.000
_cell.angle_alpha   90.00
_cell.angle_beta   90.00
_cell.angle_gamma   90.00
#
_symmetry.space_group_name_H-M   'P 1'
#
loop_
_entity.id
_entity.type
_entity.pdbx_description
1 polymer ?
#
loop_
_entity_poly.entity_id
_entity_poly.type
_entity_poly.pdbx_seq_one_letter_code
_entity_poly.pdbx_strand_id
1 'polypeptide(L)'
;MDSEFEHQLQKLRDKIGSKTPHQQQHAAMLLAVEETITEQKAAVEPASYFAALLTLMEQQSGSGSNALSNAIIFLLSVVLPHVSASMLRAKFTTMMAVLSQSLDLASADVALLRSVISCLETVLLAQDASSWRQPIAQGTLRSLMQLSTDSKPKIRKRAQEAVSSLLSRPPPPTAIHPAAHIASRFVLEMLANAKADPQAAMHTLQLVKQTEMLWPADEFEGLCAALMQLPRLNTPYVATLAFQALETVFASAGESLDEDQFRDL
;
A
#
# COMPACT_ATOMS: atom_id res chain seq x y z
N MET A 1 12.19 3.63 23.77
CA MET A 1 10.98 3.78 22.95
C MET A 1 11.21 4.95 22.02
N ASP A 2 10.91 4.80 20.72
CA ASP A 2 11.01 5.91 19.75
C ASP A 2 10.13 7.08 20.23
N SER A 3 10.70 8.28 20.30
CA SER A 3 10.00 9.48 20.79
C SER A 3 8.79 9.83 19.91
N GLU A 4 8.82 9.47 18.63
CA GLU A 4 7.70 9.70 17.73
C GLU A 4 6.55 8.72 18.00
N PHE A 5 6.87 7.44 18.16
CA PHE A 5 5.88 6.40 18.43
C PHE A 5 5.05 6.69 19.68
N GLU A 6 5.71 7.00 20.79
CA GLU A 6 5.01 7.29 22.05
C GLU A 6 4.13 8.53 21.95
N HIS A 7 4.59 9.56 21.23
CA HIS A 7 3.78 10.75 20.99
C HIS A 7 2.54 10.45 20.13
N GLN A 8 2.63 9.54 19.16
CA GLN A 8 1.46 9.08 18.39
C GLN A 8 0.48 8.30 19.28
N LEU A 9 0.97 7.41 20.14
CA LEU A 9 0.14 6.66 21.09
C LEU A 9 -0.53 7.60 22.09
N GLN A 10 0.19 8.57 22.64
CA GLN A 10 -0.38 9.53 23.60
C GLN A 10 -1.55 10.30 23.00
N LYS A 11 -1.42 10.78 21.75
CA LYS A 11 -2.53 11.43 21.03
C LYS A 11 -3.74 10.53 20.83
N LEU A 12 -3.56 9.21 20.78
CA LEU A 12 -4.67 8.27 20.71
C LEU A 12 -5.31 8.05 22.08
N ARG A 13 -4.50 7.94 23.16
CA ARG A 13 -5.01 7.83 24.53
C ARG A 13 -5.90 9.02 24.90
N ASP A 14 -5.49 10.23 24.52
CA ASP A 14 -6.26 11.46 24.78
C ASP A 14 -7.66 11.46 24.14
N LYS A 15 -7.91 10.60 23.14
CA LYS A 15 -9.20 10.50 22.44
C LYS A 15 -10.24 9.64 23.16
N ILE A 16 -9.93 9.05 24.32
CA ILE A 16 -10.89 8.25 25.09
C ILE A 16 -12.15 9.06 25.47
N GLY A 17 -11.99 10.37 25.73
CA GLY A 17 -13.08 11.30 26.00
C GLY A 17 -13.71 11.95 24.76
N SER A 18 -13.32 11.54 23.54
CA SER A 18 -13.81 12.16 22.30
C SER A 18 -15.31 11.97 22.13
N LYS A 19 -16.03 12.96 21.60
CA LYS A 19 -17.47 12.80 21.25
C LYS A 19 -17.68 11.92 20.01
N THR A 20 -16.61 11.49 19.37
CA THR A 20 -16.65 10.73 18.12
C THR A 20 -16.46 9.23 18.42
N PRO A 21 -17.49 8.37 18.21
CA PRO A 21 -17.46 6.98 18.68
C PRO A 21 -16.27 6.15 18.18
N HIS A 22 -15.91 6.27 16.91
CA HIS A 22 -14.77 5.52 16.35
C HIS A 22 -13.42 5.94 16.98
N GLN A 23 -13.28 7.21 17.37
CA GLN A 23 -12.06 7.68 18.06
C GLN A 23 -11.98 7.12 19.48
N GLN A 24 -13.11 7.06 20.19
CA GLN A 24 -13.17 6.43 21.51
C GLN A 24 -12.86 4.93 21.43
N GLN A 25 -13.40 4.24 20.42
CA GLN A 25 -13.13 2.82 20.20
C GLN A 25 -11.65 2.53 19.94
N HIS A 26 -10.98 3.35 19.12
CA HIS A 26 -9.54 3.20 18.90
C HIS A 26 -8.73 3.42 20.19
N ALA A 27 -9.10 4.42 21.00
CA ALA A 27 -8.46 4.68 22.28
C ALA A 27 -8.69 3.54 23.29
N ALA A 28 -9.94 3.06 23.40
CA ALA A 28 -10.30 1.95 24.28
C ALA A 28 -9.56 0.65 23.88
N MET A 29 -9.46 0.37 22.58
CA MET A 29 -8.69 -0.77 22.08
C MET A 29 -7.20 -0.63 22.42
N LEU A 30 -6.61 0.57 22.27
CA LEU A 30 -5.22 0.80 22.63
C LEU A 30 -4.98 0.49 24.12
N LEU A 31 -5.84 0.99 25.00
CA LEU A 31 -5.74 0.73 26.45
C LEU A 31 -5.85 -0.75 26.78
N ALA A 32 -6.77 -1.48 26.12
CA ALA A 32 -6.91 -2.93 26.31
C ALA A 32 -5.66 -3.71 25.86
N VAL A 33 -5.02 -3.27 24.77
CA VAL A 33 -3.76 -3.84 24.30
C VAL A 33 -2.63 -3.55 25.29
N GLU A 34 -2.56 -2.35 25.85
CA GLU A 34 -1.55 -1.96 26.85
C GLU A 34 -1.70 -2.71 28.17
N GLU A 35 -2.95 -2.92 28.62
CA GLU A 35 -3.26 -3.77 29.76
C GLU A 35 -2.78 -5.20 29.50
N THR A 36 -3.08 -5.76 28.33
CA THR A 36 -2.62 -7.11 27.93
C THR A 36 -1.09 -7.22 27.93
N ILE A 37 -0.38 -6.23 27.39
CA ILE A 37 1.10 -6.20 27.38
C ILE A 37 1.64 -6.16 28.82
N THR A 38 1.02 -5.35 29.68
CA THR A 38 1.41 -5.18 31.09
C THR A 38 1.17 -6.47 31.89
N GLU A 39 0.01 -7.11 31.71
CA GLU A 39 -0.34 -8.38 32.36
C GLU A 39 0.62 -9.51 31.97
N GLN A 40 1.00 -9.56 30.69
CA GLN A 40 1.99 -10.50 30.17
C GLN A 40 3.43 -10.19 30.61
N LYS A 41 3.64 -9.08 31.34
CA LYS A 41 4.97 -8.55 31.72
C LYS A 41 5.91 -8.39 30.53
N ALA A 42 5.34 -8.08 29.36
CA ALA A 42 6.09 -7.84 28.15
C ALA A 42 6.64 -6.40 28.14
N ALA A 43 7.72 -6.17 27.39
CA ALA A 43 8.27 -4.83 27.22
C ALA A 43 7.27 -3.96 26.45
N VAL A 44 7.10 -2.71 26.88
CA VAL A 44 6.27 -1.73 26.15
C VAL A 44 7.08 -1.21 24.96
N GLU A 45 6.96 -1.89 23.83
CA GLU A 45 7.70 -1.60 22.60
C GLU A 45 6.86 -1.96 21.36
N PRO A 46 7.13 -1.37 20.17
CA PRO A 46 6.34 -1.62 18.96
C PRO A 46 6.12 -3.09 18.63
N ALA A 47 7.12 -3.95 18.89
CA ALA A 47 7.02 -5.39 18.68
C ALA A 47 5.94 -6.05 19.54
N SER A 48 5.83 -5.67 20.82
CA SER A 48 4.80 -6.19 21.73
C SER A 48 3.40 -5.73 21.32
N TYR A 49 3.23 -4.47 20.92
CA TYR A 49 1.97 -3.98 20.38
C TYR A 49 1.56 -4.73 19.11
N PHE A 50 2.51 -4.94 18.19
CA PHE A 50 2.24 -5.68 16.96
C PHE A 50 1.85 -7.13 17.25
N ALA A 51 2.58 -7.82 18.12
CA ALA A 51 2.28 -9.20 18.48
C ALA A 51 0.88 -9.34 19.14
N ALA A 52 0.55 -8.44 20.07
CA ALA A 52 -0.76 -8.42 20.72
C ALA A 52 -1.90 -8.15 19.72
N LEU A 53 -1.75 -7.12 18.87
CA LEU A 53 -2.75 -6.76 17.85
C LEU A 53 -2.95 -7.87 16.82
N LEU A 54 -1.87 -8.50 16.35
CA LEU A 54 -1.95 -9.61 15.40
C LEU A 54 -2.69 -10.81 16.02
N THR A 55 -2.37 -11.14 17.27
CA THR A 55 -3.05 -12.21 18.02
C THR A 55 -4.54 -11.91 18.21
N LEU A 56 -4.90 -10.68 18.57
CA LEU A 56 -6.30 -10.26 18.67
C LEU A 56 -7.02 -10.42 17.33
N MET A 57 -6.37 -10.04 16.22
CA MET A 57 -6.95 -10.15 14.90
C MET A 57 -7.16 -11.62 14.46
N GLU A 58 -6.21 -12.50 14.79
CA GLU A 58 -6.37 -13.96 14.60
C GLU A 58 -7.57 -14.50 15.38
N GLN A 59 -7.75 -14.08 16.64
CA GLN A 59 -8.88 -14.50 17.47
C GLN A 59 -10.24 -13.99 16.98
N GLN A 60 -10.26 -12.84 16.29
CA GLN A 60 -11.48 -12.27 15.71
C GLN A 60 -11.81 -12.80 14.31
N SER A 61 -10.91 -13.61 13.72
CA SER A 61 -11.14 -14.22 12.41
C SER A 61 -12.33 -15.17 12.48
N GLY A 62 -13.50 -14.69 12.06
CA GLY A 62 -14.78 -15.42 12.09
C GLY A 62 -15.85 -14.88 13.07
N SER A 63 -15.56 -13.86 13.88
CA SER A 63 -16.48 -13.37 14.93
C SER A 63 -17.51 -12.31 14.48
N GLY A 64 -17.46 -11.83 13.22
CA GLY A 64 -18.45 -10.93 12.63
C GLY A 64 -18.50 -9.49 13.20
N SER A 65 -17.66 -9.14 14.18
CA SER A 65 -17.63 -7.78 14.75
C SER A 65 -16.74 -6.85 13.92
N ASN A 66 -17.36 -6.17 12.95
CA ASN A 66 -16.69 -5.21 12.08
C ASN A 66 -16.06 -4.05 12.87
N ALA A 67 -16.70 -3.59 13.95
CA ALA A 67 -16.18 -2.47 14.74
C ALA A 67 -14.85 -2.77 15.45
N LEU A 68 -14.71 -4.01 15.95
CA LEU A 68 -13.49 -4.43 16.64
C LEU A 68 -12.33 -4.60 15.66
N SER A 69 -12.61 -5.26 14.52
CA SER A 69 -11.65 -5.42 13.43
C SER A 69 -11.15 -4.07 12.92
N ASN A 70 -12.03 -3.08 12.82
CA ASN A 70 -11.67 -1.72 12.42
C ASN A 70 -10.69 -1.06 13.38
N ALA A 71 -10.95 -1.17 14.69
CA ALA A 71 -10.06 -0.61 15.70
C ALA A 71 -8.68 -1.29 15.70
N ILE A 72 -8.65 -2.63 15.57
CA ILE A 72 -7.39 -3.40 15.50
C ILE A 72 -6.59 -3.01 14.25
N ILE A 73 -7.22 -2.99 13.07
CA ILE A 73 -6.55 -2.63 11.81
C ILE A 73 -6.06 -1.18 11.83
N PHE A 74 -6.84 -0.26 12.42
CA PHE A 74 -6.38 1.11 12.61
C PHE A 74 -5.13 1.18 13.49
N LEU A 75 -5.10 0.49 14.63
CA LEU A 75 -3.92 0.48 15.50
C LEU A 75 -2.72 -0.20 14.83
N LEU A 76 -2.94 -1.29 14.07
CA LEU A 76 -1.89 -1.89 13.24
C LEU A 76 -1.30 -0.85 12.28
N SER A 77 -2.12 -0.03 11.62
CA SER A 77 -1.63 1.00 10.71
C SER A 77 -0.76 2.07 11.37
N VAL A 78 -0.89 2.26 12.69
CA VAL A 78 -0.07 3.17 13.50
C VAL A 78 1.19 2.49 14.02
N VAL A 79 1.10 1.22 14.41
CA VAL A 79 2.22 0.48 15.03
C VAL A 79 3.21 -0.03 13.98
N LEU A 80 2.72 -0.55 12.84
CA LEU A 80 3.56 -1.22 11.83
C LEU A 80 4.78 -0.41 11.37
N PRO A 81 4.71 0.91 11.14
CA PRO A 81 5.89 1.71 10.72
C PRO A 81 7.06 1.67 11.72
N HIS A 82 6.78 1.36 12.98
CA HIS A 82 7.76 1.32 14.08
C HIS A 82 8.26 -0.11 14.36
N VAL A 83 7.77 -1.11 13.63
CA VAL A 83 8.17 -2.51 13.77
C VAL A 83 9.33 -2.81 12.81
N SER A 84 10.32 -3.59 13.28
CA SER A 84 11.46 -3.95 12.43
C SER A 84 11.04 -4.70 11.16
N ALA A 85 11.69 -4.39 10.03
CA ALA A 85 11.43 -5.05 8.75
C ALA A 85 11.62 -6.58 8.82
N SER A 86 12.51 -7.07 9.69
CA SER A 86 12.71 -8.51 9.91
C SER A 86 11.47 -9.20 10.48
N MET A 87 10.81 -8.56 11.45
CA MET A 87 9.59 -9.06 12.08
C MET A 87 8.40 -8.98 11.14
N LEU A 88 8.28 -7.87 10.38
CA LEU A 88 7.24 -7.71 9.37
C LEU A 88 7.32 -8.77 8.27
N ARG A 89 8.53 -9.09 7.79
CA ARG A 89 8.75 -10.20 6.84
C ARG A 89 8.35 -11.55 7.44
N ALA A 90 8.80 -11.84 8.66
CA ALA A 90 8.52 -13.12 9.32
C ALA A 90 7.01 -13.35 9.55
N LYS A 91 6.22 -12.28 9.72
CA LYS A 91 4.77 -12.35 9.94
C LYS A 91 3.93 -11.98 8.72
N PHE A 92 4.55 -11.73 7.55
CA PHE A 92 3.86 -11.23 6.37
C PHE A 92 2.71 -12.16 5.93
N THR A 93 2.99 -13.45 5.77
CA THR A 93 1.98 -14.44 5.36
C THR A 93 0.82 -14.53 6.34
N THR A 94 1.11 -14.55 7.65
CA THR A 94 0.10 -14.55 8.69
C THR A 94 -0.78 -13.30 8.61
N MET A 95 -0.16 -12.12 8.47
CA MET A 95 -0.89 -10.87 8.41
C MET A 95 -1.80 -10.77 7.17
N MET A 96 -1.33 -11.24 6.01
CA MET A 96 -2.15 -11.29 4.79
C MET A 96 -3.32 -12.25 4.95
N ALA A 97 -3.10 -13.43 5.55
CA ALA A 97 -4.15 -14.41 5.80
C ALA A 97 -5.24 -13.82 6.70
N VAL A 98 -4.85 -13.19 7.81
CA VAL A 98 -5.76 -12.58 8.77
C VAL A 98 -6.51 -11.40 8.15
N LEU A 99 -5.83 -10.50 7.44
CA LEU A 99 -6.48 -9.39 6.72
C LEU A 99 -7.51 -9.90 5.70
N SER A 100 -7.18 -10.95 4.94
CA SER A 100 -8.10 -11.50 3.94
C SER A 100 -9.36 -12.16 4.55
N GLN A 101 -9.26 -12.70 5.77
CA GLN A 101 -10.36 -13.35 6.46
C GLN A 101 -11.24 -12.33 7.23
N SER A 102 -10.63 -11.26 7.73
CA SER A 102 -11.32 -10.24 8.54
C SER A 102 -11.92 -9.10 7.71
N LEU A 103 -11.61 -9.00 6.41
CA LEU A 103 -11.96 -7.85 5.60
C LEU A 103 -12.65 -8.23 4.29
N ASP A 104 -13.91 -7.86 4.17
CA ASP A 104 -14.57 -7.76 2.87
C ASP A 104 -14.32 -6.37 2.26
N LEU A 105 -13.41 -6.30 1.29
CA LEU A 105 -13.03 -5.07 0.61
C LEU A 105 -14.23 -4.37 -0.07
N ALA A 106 -15.26 -5.12 -0.49
CA ALA A 106 -16.40 -4.56 -1.20
C ALA A 106 -17.35 -3.78 -0.29
N SER A 107 -17.48 -4.22 0.97
CA SER A 107 -18.38 -3.62 1.97
C SER A 107 -17.67 -2.74 3.00
N ALA A 108 -16.34 -2.78 3.05
CA ALA A 108 -15.53 -1.97 3.95
C ALA A 108 -15.72 -0.45 3.75
N ASP A 109 -15.75 0.28 4.87
CA ASP A 109 -15.84 1.73 4.84
C ASP A 109 -14.51 2.38 4.41
N VAL A 110 -14.58 3.68 4.05
CA VAL A 110 -13.44 4.43 3.54
C VAL A 110 -12.31 4.57 4.57
N ALA A 111 -12.63 4.69 5.86
CA ALA A 111 -11.61 4.87 6.90
C ALA A 111 -10.86 3.56 7.12
N LEU A 112 -11.57 2.43 7.18
CA LEU A 112 -11.00 1.10 7.26
C LEU A 112 -10.08 0.81 6.08
N LEU A 113 -10.55 1.02 4.85
CA LEU A 113 -9.75 0.76 3.65
C LEU A 113 -8.47 1.61 3.61
N ARG A 114 -8.50 2.84 4.11
CA ARG A 114 -7.29 3.66 4.25
C ARG A 114 -6.30 3.07 5.25
N SER A 115 -6.77 2.58 6.39
CA SER A 115 -5.93 1.90 7.38
C SER A 115 -5.33 0.61 6.80
N VAL A 116 -6.13 -0.17 6.06
CA VAL A 116 -5.69 -1.38 5.37
C VAL A 116 -4.59 -1.05 4.36
N ILE A 117 -4.80 -0.04 3.50
CA ILE A 117 -3.79 0.41 2.54
C ILE A 117 -2.49 0.80 3.26
N SER A 118 -2.56 1.49 4.40
CA SER A 118 -1.37 1.81 5.20
C SER A 118 -0.67 0.58 5.75
N CYS A 119 -1.42 -0.42 6.22
CA CYS A 119 -0.84 -1.69 6.65
C CYS A 119 -0.14 -2.38 5.48
N LEU A 120 -0.80 -2.49 4.32
CA LEU A 120 -0.28 -3.14 3.11
C LEU A 120 1.01 -2.45 2.63
N GLU A 121 1.00 -1.12 2.52
CA GLU A 121 2.19 -0.34 2.12
C GLU A 121 3.37 -0.66 3.03
N THR A 122 3.16 -0.56 4.35
CA THR A 122 4.23 -0.75 5.35
C THR A 122 4.85 -2.13 5.27
N VAL A 123 4.03 -3.18 5.15
CA VAL A 123 4.56 -4.55 5.10
C VAL A 123 5.14 -4.91 3.74
N LEU A 124 4.64 -4.35 2.65
CA LEU A 124 5.23 -4.55 1.32
C LEU A 124 6.59 -3.87 1.20
N LEU A 125 6.75 -2.68 1.77
CA LEU A 125 8.04 -1.98 1.85
C LEU A 125 9.09 -2.74 2.66
N ALA A 126 8.66 -3.54 3.62
CA ALA A 126 9.56 -4.37 4.42
C ALA A 126 10.07 -5.61 3.68
N GLN A 127 9.49 -5.99 2.53
CA GLN A 127 9.86 -7.20 1.80
C GLN A 127 11.20 -7.07 1.09
N ASP A 128 11.99 -8.14 1.11
CA ASP A 128 13.22 -8.23 0.33
C ASP A 128 12.94 -8.74 -1.10
N ALA A 129 13.98 -8.71 -1.95
CA ALA A 129 13.87 -9.13 -3.33
C ALA A 129 13.41 -10.59 -3.52
N SER A 130 13.67 -11.47 -2.55
CA SER A 130 13.25 -12.88 -2.61
C SER A 130 11.78 -13.04 -2.25
N SER A 131 11.29 -12.32 -1.23
CA SER A 131 9.88 -12.27 -0.86
C SER A 131 9.00 -11.77 -2.00
N TRP A 132 9.48 -10.81 -2.80
CA TRP A 132 8.75 -10.28 -3.95
C TRP A 132 8.51 -11.30 -5.08
N ARG A 133 9.29 -12.38 -5.12
CA ARG A 133 9.06 -13.49 -6.06
C ARG A 133 7.91 -14.40 -5.64
N GLN A 134 7.44 -14.26 -4.40
CA GLN A 134 6.36 -15.10 -3.88
C GLN A 134 4.99 -14.60 -4.37
N PRO A 135 4.07 -15.50 -4.77
CA PRO A 135 2.75 -15.12 -5.27
C PRO A 135 1.96 -14.24 -4.30
N ILE A 136 2.16 -14.42 -3.00
CA ILE A 136 1.48 -13.63 -1.97
C ILE A 136 1.85 -12.14 -2.02
N ALA A 137 3.13 -11.79 -2.18
CA ALA A 137 3.55 -10.39 -2.30
C ALA A 137 3.02 -9.76 -3.60
N GLN A 138 3.09 -10.52 -4.69
CA GLN A 138 2.60 -10.11 -6.01
C GLN A 138 1.09 -9.89 -6.02
N GLY A 139 0.34 -10.81 -5.41
CA GLY A 139 -1.11 -10.72 -5.24
C GLY A 139 -1.51 -9.53 -4.39
N THR A 140 -0.83 -9.30 -3.26
CA THR A 140 -1.08 -8.14 -2.40
C THR A 140 -0.84 -6.82 -3.13
N LEU A 141 0.25 -6.70 -3.91
CA LEU A 141 0.47 -5.53 -4.76
C LEU A 141 -0.67 -5.35 -5.77
N ARG A 142 -1.08 -6.42 -6.45
CA ARG A 142 -2.18 -6.35 -7.43
C ARG A 142 -3.46 -5.85 -6.76
N SER A 143 -3.84 -6.37 -5.59
CA SER A 143 -4.98 -5.87 -4.82
C SER A 143 -4.86 -4.39 -4.47
N LEU A 144 -3.66 -3.92 -4.09
CA LEU A 144 -3.40 -2.51 -3.82
C LEU A 144 -3.53 -1.65 -5.08
N MET A 145 -3.06 -2.12 -6.24
CA MET A 145 -3.23 -1.45 -7.52
C MET A 145 -4.70 -1.42 -7.96
N GLN A 146 -5.50 -2.46 -7.68
CA GLN A 146 -6.96 -2.41 -7.89
C GLN A 146 -7.60 -1.25 -7.09
N LEU A 147 -7.20 -1.03 -5.84
CA LEU A 147 -7.69 0.09 -5.02
C LEU A 147 -7.24 1.46 -5.57
N SER A 148 -6.13 1.51 -6.31
CA SER A 148 -5.65 2.73 -6.98
C SER A 148 -6.52 3.19 -8.16
N THR A 149 -7.50 2.37 -8.54
CA THR A 149 -8.54 2.69 -9.53
C THR A 149 -9.95 2.77 -8.92
N ASP A 150 -10.08 2.72 -7.59
CA ASP A 150 -11.37 2.77 -6.90
C ASP A 150 -12.15 4.05 -7.21
N SER A 151 -13.48 3.94 -7.29
CA SER A 151 -14.36 5.08 -7.59
C SER A 151 -14.32 6.15 -6.49
N LYS A 152 -14.10 5.77 -5.23
CA LYS A 152 -14.07 6.66 -4.07
C LYS A 152 -12.71 7.39 -4.00
N PRO A 153 -12.68 8.74 -4.15
CA PRO A 153 -11.41 9.48 -4.26
C PRO A 153 -10.44 9.33 -3.09
N LYS A 154 -10.96 9.17 -1.86
CA LYS A 154 -10.13 9.05 -0.64
C LYS A 154 -9.40 7.70 -0.53
N ILE A 155 -9.98 6.64 -1.10
CA ILE A 155 -9.37 5.30 -1.18
C ILE A 155 -8.33 5.35 -2.29
N ARG A 156 -8.78 5.76 -3.49
CA ARG A 156 -7.95 5.85 -4.68
C ARG A 156 -6.66 6.63 -4.44
N LYS A 157 -6.76 7.85 -3.92
CA LYS A 157 -5.61 8.71 -3.63
C LYS A 157 -4.61 8.01 -2.69
N ARG A 158 -5.11 7.41 -1.61
CA ARG A 158 -4.27 6.73 -0.61
C ARG A 158 -3.56 5.50 -1.19
N ALA A 159 -4.24 4.76 -2.07
CA ALA A 159 -3.68 3.60 -2.77
C ALA A 159 -2.64 4.03 -3.82
N GLN A 160 -2.90 5.10 -4.58
CA GLN A 160 -1.92 5.64 -5.53
C GLN A 160 -0.65 6.12 -4.82
N GLU A 161 -0.79 6.83 -3.70
CA GLU A 161 0.34 7.21 -2.84
C GLU A 161 1.14 5.98 -2.38
N ALA A 162 0.45 4.91 -1.91
CA ALA A 162 1.11 3.68 -1.48
C ALA A 162 1.85 2.96 -2.62
N VAL A 163 1.21 2.83 -3.79
CA VAL A 163 1.81 2.14 -4.94
C VAL A 163 3.03 2.91 -5.47
N SER A 164 2.91 4.24 -5.60
CA SER A 164 4.03 5.11 -5.99
C SER A 164 5.20 4.97 -5.01
N SER A 165 4.92 5.18 -3.72
CA SER A 165 5.85 5.02 -2.61
C SER A 165 6.59 3.68 -2.59
N LEU A 166 5.91 2.60 -2.99
CA LEU A 166 6.46 1.25 -3.05
C LEU A 166 7.34 1.03 -4.28
N LEU A 167 6.81 1.33 -5.47
CA LEU A 167 7.48 1.02 -6.73
C LEU A 167 8.70 1.92 -6.99
N SER A 168 8.71 3.12 -6.42
CA SER A 168 9.88 4.03 -6.42
C SER A 168 11.00 3.61 -5.46
N ARG A 169 10.82 2.54 -4.66
CA ARG A 169 11.82 2.09 -3.68
C ARG A 169 12.17 0.61 -3.90
N PRO A 170 13.00 0.29 -4.91
CA PRO A 170 13.42 -1.07 -5.17
C PRO A 170 14.16 -1.66 -3.95
N PRO A 171 13.87 -2.91 -3.53
CA PRO A 171 14.57 -3.53 -2.42
C PRO A 171 16.04 -3.77 -2.81
N PRO A 172 17.02 -3.38 -1.97
CA PRO A 172 18.42 -3.67 -2.24
C PRO A 172 18.68 -5.17 -2.44
N PRO A 173 19.60 -5.57 -3.33
CA PRO A 173 20.46 -4.74 -4.18
C PRO A 173 19.86 -4.45 -5.58
N THR A 174 18.54 -4.62 -5.77
CA THR A 174 17.94 -4.48 -7.10
C THR A 174 17.82 -3.02 -7.53
N ALA A 175 18.16 -2.71 -8.78
CA ALA A 175 17.93 -1.39 -9.37
C ALA A 175 16.47 -1.23 -9.84
N ILE A 176 15.94 -2.27 -10.50
CA ILE A 176 14.53 -2.33 -10.90
C ILE A 176 13.75 -3.09 -9.83
N HIS A 177 12.62 -2.52 -9.39
CA HIS A 177 11.77 -3.16 -8.40
C HIS A 177 11.27 -4.53 -8.94
N PRO A 178 11.40 -5.66 -8.21
CA PRO A 178 11.00 -6.98 -8.73
C PRO A 178 9.53 -7.09 -9.14
N ALA A 179 8.69 -6.22 -8.57
CA ALA A 179 7.27 -6.12 -8.91
C ALA A 179 6.95 -5.18 -10.08
N ALA A 180 7.95 -4.53 -10.69
CA ALA A 180 7.75 -3.60 -11.80
C ALA A 180 7.02 -4.27 -12.98
N HIS A 181 7.39 -5.49 -13.36
CA HIS A 181 6.68 -6.27 -14.39
C HIS A 181 5.18 -6.50 -14.08
N ILE A 182 4.82 -6.64 -12.79
CA ILE A 182 3.41 -6.82 -12.39
C ILE A 182 2.67 -5.50 -12.55
N ALA A 183 3.31 -4.40 -12.13
CA ALA A 183 2.76 -3.07 -12.28
C ALA A 183 2.59 -2.69 -13.76
N SER A 184 3.59 -2.96 -14.60
CA SER A 184 3.53 -2.71 -16.05
C SER A 184 2.42 -3.49 -16.72
N ARG A 185 2.29 -4.79 -16.42
CA ARG A 185 1.20 -5.61 -16.97
C ARG A 185 -0.18 -5.15 -16.50
N PHE A 186 -0.33 -4.77 -15.23
CA PHE A 186 -1.58 -4.20 -14.73
C PHE A 186 -1.95 -2.91 -15.49
N VAL A 187 -0.99 -2.00 -15.67
CA VAL A 187 -1.20 -0.76 -16.42
C VAL A 187 -1.63 -1.06 -17.86
N LEU A 188 -0.90 -1.94 -18.55
CA LEU A 188 -1.24 -2.35 -19.93
C LEU A 188 -2.65 -2.95 -20.03
N GLU A 189 -3.03 -3.81 -19.08
CA GLU A 189 -4.37 -4.42 -19.00
C GLU A 189 -5.48 -3.35 -18.85
N MET A 190 -5.26 -2.37 -17.97
CA MET A 190 -6.22 -1.29 -17.75
C MET A 190 -6.32 -0.34 -18.96
N LEU A 191 -5.19 -0.03 -19.61
CA LEU A 191 -5.15 0.85 -20.78
C LEU A 191 -5.73 0.16 -22.03
N ALA A 192 -5.55 -1.14 -22.20
CA ALA A 192 -6.19 -1.91 -23.28
C ALA A 192 -7.73 -1.83 -23.21
N ASN A 193 -8.28 -1.72 -22.00
CA ASN A 193 -9.70 -1.58 -21.75
C ASN A 193 -10.20 -0.12 -21.71
N ALA A 194 -9.37 0.87 -22.03
CA ALA A 194 -9.69 2.28 -21.89
C ALA A 194 -10.94 2.74 -22.68
N LYS A 195 -11.28 2.06 -23.77
CA LYS A 195 -12.52 2.35 -24.51
C LYS A 195 -13.77 1.90 -23.76
N ALA A 196 -13.70 0.76 -23.07
CA ALA A 196 -14.82 0.20 -22.32
C ALA A 196 -14.96 0.86 -20.94
N ASP A 197 -13.84 1.16 -20.28
CA ASP A 197 -13.79 1.85 -18.98
C ASP A 197 -12.81 3.04 -19.02
N PRO A 198 -13.25 4.19 -19.57
CA PRO A 198 -12.41 5.38 -19.65
C PRO A 198 -12.05 5.94 -18.27
N GLN A 199 -12.90 5.72 -17.25
CA GLN A 199 -12.65 6.23 -15.91
C GLN A 199 -11.51 5.46 -15.23
N ALA A 200 -11.52 4.13 -15.30
CA ALA A 200 -10.44 3.33 -14.74
C ALA A 200 -9.12 3.57 -15.49
N ALA A 201 -9.17 3.78 -16.82
CA ALA A 201 -8.00 4.19 -17.58
C ALA A 201 -7.46 5.56 -17.13
N MET A 202 -8.32 6.56 -16.90
CA MET A 202 -7.90 7.85 -16.35
C MET A 202 -7.22 7.72 -14.99
N HIS A 203 -7.77 6.89 -14.10
CA HIS A 203 -7.17 6.64 -12.78
C HIS A 203 -5.84 5.89 -12.88
N THR A 204 -5.72 4.97 -13.83
CA THR A 204 -4.46 4.26 -14.13
C THR A 204 -3.41 5.24 -14.65
N LEU A 205 -3.75 6.15 -15.56
CA LEU A 205 -2.82 7.17 -16.05
C LEU A 205 -2.36 8.12 -14.93
N GLN A 206 -3.27 8.48 -14.02
CA GLN A 206 -2.92 9.26 -12.82
C GLN A 206 -1.94 8.53 -11.92
N LEU A 207 -2.10 7.21 -11.76
CA LEU A 207 -1.14 6.38 -11.04
C LEU A 207 0.23 6.39 -11.72
N VAL A 208 0.28 6.13 -13.04
CA VAL A 208 1.54 6.12 -13.81
C VAL A 208 2.26 7.45 -13.68
N LYS A 209 1.55 8.56 -13.83
CA LYS A 209 2.09 9.92 -13.65
C LYS A 209 2.73 10.16 -12.27
N GLN A 210 2.23 9.50 -11.23
CA GLN A 210 2.73 9.65 -9.85
C GLN A 210 3.82 8.63 -9.49
N THR A 211 4.08 7.64 -10.34
CA THR A 211 4.97 6.53 -10.02
C THR A 211 6.30 6.71 -10.75
N GLU A 212 7.29 7.23 -10.03
CA GLU A 212 8.66 7.36 -10.50
C GLU A 212 9.37 6.03 -10.25
N MET A 213 9.14 5.05 -11.12
CA MET A 213 9.84 3.75 -11.06
C MET A 213 10.57 3.49 -12.38
N LEU A 214 11.64 2.70 -12.31
CA LEU A 214 12.26 2.14 -13.50
C LEU A 214 11.36 1.07 -14.09
N TRP A 215 10.84 1.34 -15.30
CA TRP A 215 10.02 0.40 -16.05
C TRP A 215 10.90 -0.68 -16.68
N PRO A 216 10.51 -1.97 -16.65
CA PRO A 216 11.32 -3.02 -17.24
C PRO A 216 11.36 -2.87 -18.76
N ALA A 217 12.53 -3.16 -19.35
CA ALA A 217 12.76 -3.00 -20.79
C ALA A 217 11.77 -3.79 -21.66
N ASP A 218 11.39 -4.99 -21.22
CA ASP A 218 10.47 -5.88 -21.94
C ASP A 218 9.07 -5.27 -22.13
N GLU A 219 8.56 -4.52 -21.13
CA GLU A 219 7.26 -3.86 -21.20
C GLU A 219 7.33 -2.39 -21.63
N PHE A 220 8.52 -1.78 -21.67
CA PHE A 220 8.69 -0.35 -21.94
C PHE A 220 8.15 0.06 -23.32
N GLU A 221 8.49 -0.69 -24.37
CA GLU A 221 7.98 -0.44 -25.73
C GLU A 221 6.45 -0.57 -25.77
N GLY A 222 5.92 -1.63 -25.17
CA GLY A 222 4.48 -1.88 -25.09
C GLY A 222 3.73 -0.76 -24.35
N LEU A 223 4.30 -0.24 -23.26
CA LEU A 223 3.73 0.87 -22.50
C LEU A 223 3.72 2.16 -23.32
N CYS A 224 4.84 2.49 -23.99
CA CYS A 224 4.92 3.65 -24.86
C CYS A 224 3.90 3.57 -26.00
N ALA A 225 3.80 2.40 -26.65
CA ALA A 225 2.83 2.15 -27.70
C ALA A 225 1.38 2.32 -27.21
N ALA A 226 1.05 1.76 -26.04
CA ALA A 226 -0.27 1.89 -25.44
C ALA A 226 -0.62 3.36 -25.16
N LEU A 227 0.28 4.11 -24.51
CA LEU A 227 0.08 5.53 -24.18
C LEU A 227 -0.09 6.39 -25.44
N MET A 228 0.71 6.16 -26.49
CA MET A 228 0.62 6.89 -27.77
C MET A 228 -0.68 6.59 -28.56
N GLN A 229 -1.33 5.45 -28.32
CA GLN A 229 -2.59 5.10 -28.98
C GLN A 229 -3.81 5.74 -28.32
N LEU A 230 -3.77 6.06 -27.03
CA LEU A 230 -4.91 6.59 -26.27
C LEU A 230 -5.52 7.89 -26.80
N PRO A 231 -4.76 8.87 -27.33
CA PRO A 231 -5.35 10.06 -27.95
C PRO A 231 -6.34 9.75 -29.10
N ARG A 232 -6.22 8.59 -29.75
CA ARG A 232 -7.13 8.15 -30.82
C ARG A 232 -8.54 7.83 -30.33
N LEU A 233 -8.74 7.67 -29.01
CA LEU A 233 -10.05 7.42 -28.42
C LEU A 233 -10.94 8.69 -28.37
N ASN A 234 -10.41 9.85 -28.76
CA ASN A 234 -11.11 11.14 -28.79
C ASN A 234 -11.75 11.53 -27.44
N THR A 235 -11.10 11.14 -26.34
CA THR A 235 -11.44 11.50 -24.96
C THR A 235 -10.40 12.52 -24.46
N PRO A 236 -10.71 13.84 -24.46
CA PRO A 236 -9.69 14.88 -24.28
C PRO A 236 -8.85 14.75 -23.01
N TYR A 237 -9.48 14.39 -21.88
CA TYR A 237 -8.78 14.21 -20.60
C TYR A 237 -7.81 13.03 -20.59
N VAL A 238 -8.17 11.92 -21.25
CA VAL A 238 -7.31 10.73 -21.37
C VAL A 238 -6.08 11.06 -22.21
N ALA A 239 -6.25 11.82 -23.30
CA ALA A 239 -5.13 12.22 -24.15
C ALA A 239 -4.09 13.05 -23.39
N THR A 240 -4.52 14.08 -22.65
CA THR A 240 -3.62 14.90 -21.83
C THR A 240 -2.92 14.06 -20.76
N LEU A 241 -3.65 13.20 -20.05
CA LEU A 241 -3.07 12.33 -19.04
C LEU A 241 -2.10 11.30 -19.62
N ALA A 242 -2.34 10.81 -20.84
CA ALA A 242 -1.45 9.88 -21.52
C ALA A 242 -0.10 10.53 -21.84
N PHE A 243 -0.09 11.79 -22.30
CA PHE A 243 1.15 12.52 -22.54
C PHE A 243 1.90 12.84 -21.23
N GLN A 244 1.19 13.22 -20.17
CA GLN A 244 1.80 13.42 -18.85
C GLN A 244 2.39 12.13 -18.27
N ALA A 245 1.69 11.01 -18.43
CA ALA A 245 2.21 9.70 -18.03
C ALA A 245 3.45 9.31 -18.85
N LEU A 246 3.46 9.59 -20.16
CA LEU A 246 4.59 9.33 -21.04
C LEU A 246 5.82 10.17 -20.63
N GLU A 247 5.62 11.43 -20.26
CA GLU A 247 6.67 12.30 -19.71
C GLU A 247 7.30 11.70 -18.46
N THR A 248 6.50 11.24 -17.48
CA THR A 248 7.01 10.56 -16.28
C THR A 248 7.76 9.27 -16.61
N VAL A 249 7.23 8.44 -17.51
CA VAL A 249 7.88 7.19 -17.95
C VAL A 249 9.25 7.49 -18.57
N PHE A 250 9.35 8.49 -19.43
CA PHE A 250 10.63 8.88 -20.04
C PHE A 250 11.59 9.53 -19.06
N ALA A 251 11.12 10.36 -18.13
CA ALA A 251 11.98 10.94 -17.09
C ALA A 251 12.64 9.85 -16.25
N SER A 252 11.87 8.84 -15.81
CA SER A 252 12.41 7.70 -15.04
C SER A 252 13.43 6.87 -15.82
N ALA A 253 13.25 6.72 -17.14
CA ALA A 253 14.22 6.03 -17.99
C ALA A 253 15.49 6.87 -18.22
N GLY A 254 15.37 8.19 -18.35
CA GLY A 254 16.51 9.11 -18.49
C GLY A 254 17.47 9.04 -17.30
N GLU A 255 16.95 8.99 -16.07
CA GLU A 255 17.77 8.87 -14.85
C GLU A 255 18.64 7.61 -14.86
N SER A 256 18.14 6.47 -15.36
CA SER A 256 18.97 5.26 -15.51
C SER A 256 20.06 5.38 -16.57
N LEU A 257 19.80 6.11 -17.66
CA LEU A 257 20.75 6.24 -18.77
C LEU A 257 21.91 7.18 -18.41
N ASP A 258 21.63 8.22 -17.61
CA ASP A 258 22.65 9.12 -17.10
C ASP A 258 23.56 8.43 -16.06
N GLU A 259 23.05 7.53 -15.22
CA GLU A 259 23.88 6.77 -14.25
C GLU A 259 24.92 5.85 -14.92
N ASP A 260 24.56 5.23 -16.06
CA ASP A 260 25.46 4.32 -16.78
C ASP A 260 26.51 5.08 -17.63
N GLN A 261 26.21 6.29 -18.12
CA GLN A 261 27.17 7.08 -18.92
C GLN A 261 28.25 7.79 -18.10
N PHE A 262 28.04 8.05 -16.80
CA PHE A 262 29.03 8.69 -15.91
C PHE A 262 29.89 7.72 -15.11
N ARG A 263 29.66 6.40 -15.18
CA ARG A 263 30.52 5.39 -14.53
C ARG A 263 31.77 5.05 -15.33
N ASP A 264 31.79 5.35 -16.62
CA ASP A 264 32.89 5.03 -17.55
C ASP A 264 33.72 6.27 -17.98
N LEU A 265 33.64 7.37 -17.23
CA LEU A 265 34.49 8.58 -17.38
C LEU A 265 35.33 8.82 -16.12
#